data_AF-X1NU29-F1
#
_entry.id   AF-X1NU29-F1
#
_cell.length_a   1.000
_cell.length_b   1.000
_cell.length_c   1.000
_cell.angle_alpha   90.00
_cell.angle_beta   90.00
_cell.angle_gamma   90.00
#
_symmetry.space_group_name_H-M   'P 1'
#
loop_
_entity.id
_entity.type
_entity.pdbx_description
1 polymer ?
#
loop_
_entity_poly.entity_id
_entity_poly.type
_entity_poly.pdbx_seq_one_letter_code
_entity_poly.pdbx_strand_id
1 'polypeptide(L)'
;YLHTTSGDIRAELKVIDKDVSGMSLSTVSGDITLYLPEDASFDLDVSTVSGEINTGFKVLIDSVSKRKLQGEVGTGGFIIELKTTSGDISLRKL
;
A
#
# COMPACT_ATOMS: atom_id res chain seq x y z
N TYR A 1 10.27 -6.32 4.67
CA TYR A 1 10.58 -4.88 4.83
C TYR A 1 11.48 -4.47 3.68
N LEU A 2 11.02 -3.55 2.82
CA LEU A 2 11.83 -2.98 1.73
C LEU A 2 11.94 -1.47 1.94
N HIS A 3 13.17 -0.96 1.81
CA HIS A 3 13.48 0.46 1.92
C HIS A 3 14.39 0.88 0.76
N THR A 4 14.07 1.99 0.11
CA THR A 4 14.95 2.65 -0.85
C THR A 4 15.00 4.17 -0.62
N THR A 5 16.09 4.82 -1.00
CA THR A 5 16.23 6.27 -0.85
C THR A 5 15.87 7.00 -2.14
N SER A 6 16.16 6.40 -3.29
CA SER A 6 15.86 6.99 -4.59
C SER A 6 15.60 5.86 -5.58
N GLY A 7 14.36 5.75 -6.04
CA GLY A 7 13.92 4.71 -6.97
C GLY A 7 12.52 4.20 -6.67
N ASP A 8 11.86 3.72 -7.72
CA ASP A 8 10.51 3.16 -7.64
C ASP A 8 10.51 1.81 -6.92
N ILE A 9 9.50 1.58 -6.09
CA ILE A 9 9.23 0.28 -5.50
C ILE A 9 8.06 -0.35 -6.27
N ARG A 10 8.31 -1.48 -6.91
CA ARG A 10 7.27 -2.33 -7.49
C ARG A 10 7.23 -3.65 -6.73
N ALA A 11 6.11 -3.94 -6.10
CA ALA A 11 5.89 -5.18 -5.36
C ALA A 11 4.65 -5.87 -5.91
N GLU A 12 4.75 -7.19 -6.08
CA GLU A 12 3.65 -8.04 -6.52
C GLU A 12 3.46 -9.13 -5.48
N LEU A 13 2.29 -9.17 -4.85
CA LEU A 13 1.87 -10.26 -3.99
C LEU A 13 0.85 -11.09 -4.75
N LYS A 14 1.18 -12.34 -5.07
CA LYS A 14 0.24 -13.29 -5.70
C LYS A 14 -0.54 -14.10 -4.67
N VAL A 15 0.03 -14.29 -3.49
CA VAL A 15 -0.57 -15.04 -2.38
C VAL A 15 -0.28 -14.27 -1.10
N ILE A 16 -1.32 -13.93 -0.35
CA ILE A 16 -1.18 -13.47 1.03
C ILE A 16 -1.19 -14.72 1.89
N ASP A 17 -0.01 -15.14 2.34
CA ASP A 17 0.10 -16.26 3.27
C ASP A 17 -0.43 -15.83 4.63
N LYS A 18 -1.24 -16.68 5.28
CA LYS A 18 -1.86 -16.36 6.58
C LYS A 18 -0.82 -16.23 7.70
N ASP A 19 0.37 -16.78 7.49
CA ASP A 19 1.49 -16.70 8.43
C ASP A 19 2.25 -15.35 8.36
N VAL A 20 2.03 -14.56 7.30
CA VAL A 20 2.66 -13.24 7.19
C VAL A 20 1.70 -12.22 7.77
N SER A 21 2.10 -11.56 8.86
CA SER A 21 1.23 -10.58 9.54
C SER A 21 1.19 -9.21 8.86
N GLY A 22 2.10 -8.94 7.92
CA GLY A 22 2.07 -7.70 7.15
C GLY A 22 3.30 -7.42 6.29
N MET A 23 3.25 -6.32 5.56
CA MET A 23 4.28 -5.81 4.68
C MET A 23 4.44 -4.29 4.89
N SER A 24 5.68 -3.83 5.04
CA SER A 24 6.00 -2.40 5.05
C SER A 24 6.98 -2.07 3.92
N LEU A 25 6.60 -1.08 3.10
CA LEU A 25 7.35 -0.53 1.97
C LEU A 25 7.58 0.97 2.23
N SER A 26 8.84 1.38 2.21
CA SER A 26 9.19 2.79 2.39
C SER A 26 10.16 3.30 1.34
N THR A 27 9.90 4.50 0.83
CA THR A 27 10.85 5.22 -0.05
C THR A 27 10.92 6.70 0.30
N VAL A 28 12.04 7.36 -0.02
CA VAL A 28 12.15 8.81 0.14
C VAL A 28 11.71 9.51 -1.14
N SER A 29 12.32 9.17 -2.28
CA SER A 29 11.91 9.66 -3.59
C SER A 29 11.68 8.49 -4.55
N GLY A 30 10.46 8.38 -5.05
CA GLY A 30 10.05 7.35 -5.99
C GLY A 30 8.62 6.89 -5.77
N ASP A 31 8.05 6.29 -6.80
CA ASP A 31 6.67 5.82 -6.77
C ASP A 31 6.60 4.42 -6.17
N ILE A 32 5.54 4.16 -5.41
CA ILE A 32 5.26 2.82 -4.88
C ILE A 32 4.06 2.25 -5.62
N THR A 33 4.28 1.15 -6.33
CA THR A 33 3.19 0.37 -6.95
C THR A 33 3.12 -1.01 -6.31
N LEU A 34 1.95 -1.32 -5.74
CA LEU A 34 1.67 -2.62 -5.15
C LEU A 34 0.57 -3.32 -5.96
N TYR A 35 0.85 -4.53 -6.41
CA TYR A 35 -0.11 -5.41 -7.09
C TYR A 35 -0.54 -6.53 -6.15
N LEU A 36 -1.86 -6.67 -5.98
CA LEU A 36 -2.50 -7.67 -5.13
C LEU A 36 -3.63 -8.34 -5.91
N PRO A 37 -3.98 -9.60 -5.61
CA PRO A 37 -5.12 -10.24 -6.25
C PRO A 37 -6.43 -9.59 -5.77
N GLU A 38 -7.49 -9.66 -6.59
CA GLU A 38 -8.75 -8.96 -6.31
C GLU A 38 -9.50 -9.47 -5.06
N ASP A 39 -9.25 -10.71 -4.68
CA ASP A 39 -9.79 -11.42 -3.52
C ASP A 39 -8.91 -11.28 -2.26
N ALA A 40 -7.82 -10.51 -2.34
CA ALA A 40 -6.99 -10.19 -1.19
C ALA A 40 -7.77 -9.44 -0.12
N SER A 41 -7.57 -9.85 1.13
CA SER A 41 -8.05 -9.15 2.32
C SER A 41 -6.88 -8.61 3.12
N PHE A 42 -6.90 -7.32 3.43
CA PHE A 42 -5.78 -6.62 4.05
C PHE A 42 -6.21 -5.29 4.69
N ASP A 43 -5.49 -4.88 5.71
CA ASP A 43 -5.54 -3.55 6.30
C ASP A 43 -4.53 -2.65 5.57
N LEU A 44 -4.95 -1.45 5.24
CA LEU A 44 -4.17 -0.52 4.43
C LEU A 44 -3.81 0.71 5.27
N ASP A 45 -2.51 1.01 5.37
CA ASP A 45 -2.00 2.27 5.91
C ASP A 45 -1.01 2.90 4.92
N VAL A 46 -1.48 3.95 4.24
CA VAL A 46 -0.71 4.64 3.22
C VAL A 46 -0.46 6.07 3.64
N SER A 47 0.79 6.51 3.56
CA SER A 47 1.16 7.91 3.81
C SER A 47 2.18 8.43 2.79
N THR A 48 1.94 9.62 2.28
CA THR A 48 2.86 10.35 1.40
C THR A 48 3.00 11.80 1.85
N VAL A 49 4.20 12.39 1.82
CA VAL A 49 4.34 13.84 2.08
C VAL A 49 3.99 14.65 0.85
N SER A 50 4.45 14.20 -0.33
CA SER A 50 4.17 14.81 -1.62
C SER A 50 3.92 13.74 -2.70
N GLY A 51 2.70 13.71 -3.22
CA GLY A 51 2.23 12.77 -4.24
C GLY A 51 0.76 12.39 -4.04
N GLU A 52 0.23 11.58 -4.93
CA GLU A 52 -1.16 11.14 -4.91
C GLU A 52 -1.28 9.69 -4.44
N ILE A 53 -2.40 9.37 -3.80
CA ILE A 53 -2.72 8.01 -3.38
C ILE A 53 -3.87 7.53 -4.27
N ASN A 54 -3.60 6.48 -5.04
CA ASN A 54 -4.54 5.86 -5.94
C ASN A 54 -4.81 4.42 -5.51
N THR A 55 -6.08 4.05 -5.36
CA THR A 55 -6.47 2.67 -5.03
C THR A 55 -7.58 2.19 -5.95
N GLY A 56 -7.38 1.02 -6.56
CA GLY A 56 -8.41 0.32 -7.34
C GLY A 56 -9.27 -0.63 -6.51
N PHE A 57 -9.05 -0.70 -5.19
CA PHE A 57 -9.75 -1.60 -4.27
C PHE A 57 -10.95 -0.90 -3.63
N LYS A 58 -11.95 -1.70 -3.25
CA LYS A 58 -13.05 -1.21 -2.40
C LYS A 58 -12.53 -1.17 -0.96
N VAL A 59 -11.97 -0.03 -0.58
CA VAL A 59 -11.47 0.21 0.77
C VAL A 59 -12.62 0.71 1.64
N LEU A 60 -12.85 0.05 2.77
CA LEU A 60 -13.60 0.58 3.89
C LEU A 60 -12.72 1.60 4.59
N ILE A 61 -12.92 2.87 4.25
CA ILE A 61 -12.08 3.97 4.73
C ILE A 61 -12.38 4.25 6.20
N ASP A 62 -11.38 4.08 7.05
CA ASP A 62 -11.41 4.56 8.44
C ASP A 62 -10.99 6.02 8.51
N SER A 63 -9.95 6.40 7.76
CA SER A 63 -9.44 7.77 7.73
C SER A 63 -8.81 8.07 6.38
N VAL A 64 -9.24 9.15 5.73
CA VAL A 64 -8.67 9.60 4.45
C VAL A 64 -8.38 11.09 4.48
N SER A 65 -7.24 11.44 3.94
CA SER A 65 -6.81 12.81 3.68
C SER A 65 -6.10 12.88 2.34
N LYS A 66 -5.76 14.08 1.89
CA LYS A 66 -5.04 14.29 0.62
C LYS A 66 -3.69 13.53 0.52
N ARG A 67 -3.12 13.15 1.66
CA ARG A 67 -1.76 12.63 1.82
C ARG A 67 -1.69 11.35 2.66
N LYS A 68 -2.82 10.85 3.15
CA LYS A 68 -2.91 9.66 3.99
C LYS A 68 -4.19 8.91 3.69
N LEU A 69 -4.13 7.59 3.58
CA LEU A 69 -5.28 6.71 3.42
C LEU A 69 -5.12 5.54 4.38
N GLN A 70 -6.07 5.40 5.29
CA GLN A 70 -6.19 4.28 6.20
C GLN A 70 -7.56 3.63 6.05
N GLY A 71 -7.59 2.31 6.01
CA GLY A 71 -8.82 1.55 5.93
C GLY A 71 -8.57 0.08 5.69
N GLU A 72 -9.66 -0.67 5.56
CA GLU A 72 -9.64 -2.12 5.42
C GLU A 72 -10.18 -2.56 4.06
N VAL A 73 -9.63 -3.62 3.49
CA VAL A 73 -10.13 -4.27 2.27
C VAL A 73 -10.51 -5.71 2.61
N GLY A 74 -11.73 -6.10 2.27
CA GLY A 74 -12.23 -7.47 2.47
C GLY A 74 -12.49 -7.78 3.95
N THR A 75 -11.84 -8.84 4.47
CA THR A 75 -11.93 -9.26 5.87
C THR A 75 -10.75 -8.80 6.75
N GLY A 76 -9.86 -7.97 6.19
CA GLY A 76 -8.69 -7.46 6.91
C GLY A 76 -7.68 -8.53 7.30
N GLY A 77 -6.79 -8.19 8.24
CA GLY A 77 -5.86 -9.09 8.92
C GLY A 77 -4.40 -8.98 8.45
N PHE A 78 -4.17 -8.80 7.16
CA PHE A 78 -2.83 -8.56 6.62
C PHE A 78 -2.52 -7.07 6.57
N ILE A 79 -1.54 -6.58 7.33
CA ILE A 79 -1.27 -5.14 7.41
C ILE A 79 -0.32 -4.69 6.29
N ILE A 80 -0.74 -3.76 5.45
CA ILE A 80 0.04 -3.16 4.37
C ILE A 80 0.34 -1.70 4.70
N GLU A 81 1.61 -1.43 4.99
CA GLU A 81 2.10 -0.09 5.28
C GLU A 81 2.94 0.44 4.10
N LEU A 82 2.47 1.52 3.45
CA LEU A 82 3.18 2.16 2.34
C LEU A 82 3.53 3.60 2.73
N LYS A 83 4.82 3.92 2.68
CA LYS A 83 5.30 5.26 3.04
C LYS A 83 6.21 5.84 1.96
N THR A 84 5.88 7.02 1.46
CA THR A 84 6.79 7.78 0.60
C THR A 84 6.93 9.23 1.07
N THR A 85 8.05 9.88 0.78
CA THR A 85 8.18 11.33 1.03
C THR A 85 7.82 12.11 -0.23
N SER A 86 8.33 11.69 -1.39
CA SER A 86 8.03 12.29 -2.68
C SER A 86 7.79 11.20 -3.71
N GLY A 87 6.54 11.05 -4.13
CA GLY A 87 6.12 10.06 -5.11
C GLY A 87 4.67 9.65 -4.91
N ASP A 88 4.11 9.03 -5.94
CA ASP A 88 2.75 8.55 -5.93
C ASP A 88 2.69 7.12 -5.40
N ILE A 89 1.60 6.81 -4.70
CA ILE A 89 1.33 5.46 -4.21
C ILE A 89 0.12 4.91 -4.94
N SER A 90 0.32 3.79 -5.65
CA SER A 90 -0.70 3.14 -6.45
C SER A 90 -0.93 1.70 -6.00
N LEU A 91 -2.14 1.40 -5.57
CA LEU A 91 -2.61 0.02 -5.36
C LEU A 91 -3.39 -0.45 -6.57
N ARG A 92 -2.90 -1.53 -7.18
CA ARG A 92 -3.46 -2.12 -8.40
C ARG A 92 -3.83 -3.58 -8.16
N LYS A 93 -4.80 -4.04 -8.94
CA LYS A 93 -5.13 -5.46 -9.03
C LYS A 93 -4.14 -6.13 -9.98
N LEU A 94 -3.75 -7.34 -9.66
CA LEU A 94 -3.06 -8.25 -10.60
C LEU A 94 -3.93 -8.57 -11.82
#